data_AF-A0AAF0LC80-F1
#
_entry.id   AF-A0AAF0LC80-F1
#
_cell.length_a   1.000
_cell.length_b   1.000
_cell.length_c   1.000
_cell.angle_alpha   90.00
_cell.angle_beta   90.00
_cell.angle_gamma   90.00
#
_symmetry.space_group_name_H-M   'P 1'
#
loop_
_entity.id
_entity.type
_entity.pdbx_description
1 polymer ?
#
loop_
_entity_poly.entity_id
_entity_poly.type
_entity_poly.pdbx_seq_one_letter_code
_entity_poly.pdbx_strand_id
1 'polypeptide(L)'
;MPVPRDFDRSGWTNRRKGARNGTDEQAAAFRHGYGLIELDETRLVRYACVRALEDLVATAHAAVLGPVESRAEELRVFRGILSPVGSASLVEPRLRALLG
;
A
#
# COMPACT_ATOMS: atom_id res chain seq x y z
N MET A 1 -0.24 -7.19 -19.52
CA MET A 1 -0.57 -5.96 -20.27
C MET A 1 0.58 -4.98 -20.09
N PRO A 2 1.35 -4.66 -21.14
CA PRO A 2 2.43 -3.68 -21.03
C PRO A 2 1.85 -2.27 -20.97
N VAL A 3 2.42 -1.42 -20.12
CA VAL A 3 2.01 -0.01 -19.98
C VAL A 3 2.51 0.77 -21.21
N PRO A 4 1.66 1.58 -21.88
CA PRO A 4 2.07 2.37 -23.04
C PRO A 4 3.23 3.34 -22.73
N ARG A 5 4.09 3.58 -23.73
CA ARG A 5 5.33 4.37 -23.60
C ARG A 5 5.10 5.85 -23.28
N ASP A 6 3.88 6.34 -23.46
CA ASP A 6 3.49 7.75 -23.22
C ASP A 6 2.67 7.92 -21.93
N PHE A 7 2.79 6.97 -21.00
CA PHE A 7 2.11 7.03 -19.71
C PHE A 7 2.74 8.11 -18.82
N ASP A 8 2.13 9.29 -18.83
CA ASP A 8 2.50 10.41 -17.98
C ASP A 8 2.25 10.10 -16.49
N ARG A 9 3.35 9.94 -15.75
CA ARG A 9 3.35 9.68 -14.30
C ARG A 9 3.27 10.97 -13.47
N SER A 10 3.32 12.15 -14.09
CA SER A 10 3.34 13.44 -13.39
C SER A 10 2.08 13.67 -12.53
N GLY A 11 0.92 13.16 -12.96
CA GLY A 11 -0.34 13.22 -12.21
C GLY A 11 -0.44 12.26 -11.00
N TRP A 12 0.53 11.37 -10.79
CA TRP A 12 0.54 10.42 -9.66
C TRP A 12 1.25 10.96 -8.42
N THR A 13 2.07 12.01 -8.56
CA THR A 13 2.81 12.59 -7.43
C THR A 13 1.92 13.42 -6.50
N ASN A 14 0.80 13.94 -7.00
CA ASN A 14 -0.08 14.87 -6.26
C ASN A 14 -1.36 14.23 -5.69
N ARG A 15 -1.57 12.92 -5.87
CA ARG A 15 -2.74 12.18 -5.34
C ARG A 15 -2.49 11.48 -4.00
N ARG A 16 -1.38 11.82 -3.32
CA ARG A 16 -0.99 11.28 -2.00
C ARG A 16 -1.34 12.22 -0.83
N LYS A 17 -2.16 13.24 -1.05
CA LYS A 17 -2.74 14.04 0.04
C LYS A 17 -3.81 13.22 0.76
N GLY A 18 -3.40 12.55 1.83
CA GLY A 18 -4.29 11.91 2.81
C GLY A 18 -5.15 10.82 2.21
N ALA A 19 -4.57 9.64 1.98
CA ALA A 19 -5.38 8.44 1.78
C ALA A 19 -6.16 8.19 3.08
N ARG A 20 -7.34 8.79 3.18
CA ARG A 20 -8.39 8.27 4.05
C ARG A 20 -8.56 6.82 3.62
N ASN A 21 -8.50 5.89 4.57
CA ASN A 21 -8.98 4.54 4.32
C ASN A 21 -10.34 4.66 3.60
N GLY A 22 -10.54 3.89 2.54
CA GLY A 22 -11.76 4.00 1.75
C GLY A 22 -12.98 3.92 2.67
N THR A 23 -13.98 4.77 2.45
CA THR A 23 -15.21 4.72 3.24
C THR A 23 -15.90 3.37 3.07
N ASP A 24 -16.77 2.98 4.00
CA ASP A 24 -17.56 1.75 3.86
C ASP A 24 -18.36 1.74 2.56
N GLU A 25 -18.82 2.91 2.11
CA GLU A 25 -19.48 3.10 0.81
C GLU A 25 -18.55 2.79 -0.36
N GLN A 26 -17.30 3.25 -0.33
CA GLN A 26 -16.30 2.94 -1.36
C GLN A 26 -15.95 1.44 -1.35
N ALA A 27 -15.85 0.83 -0.18
CA ALA A 27 -15.61 -0.61 -0.06
C ALA A 27 -16.80 -1.43 -0.59
N ALA A 28 -18.04 -0.99 -0.33
CA ALA A 28 -19.25 -1.61 -0.85
C ALA A 28 -19.34 -1.47 -2.38
N ALA A 29 -19.09 -0.28 -2.92
CA ALA A 29 -19.06 -0.04 -4.36
C ALA A 29 -17.98 -0.88 -5.06
N PHE A 30 -16.79 -1.00 -4.45
CA PHE A 30 -15.72 -1.88 -4.94
C PHE A 30 -16.19 -3.34 -5.02
N ARG A 31 -16.75 -3.87 -3.93
CA ARG A 31 -17.26 -5.26 -3.90
C ARG A 31 -18.39 -5.47 -4.92
N HIS A 32 -19.31 -4.52 -5.03
CA HIS A 32 -20.38 -4.59 -6.02
C HIS A 32 -19.86 -4.65 -7.46
N GLY A 33 -18.85 -3.84 -7.79
CA GLY A 33 -18.26 -3.79 -9.13
C GLY A 33 -17.49 -5.06 -9.53
N TYR A 34 -16.82 -5.72 -8.57
CA TYR A 34 -16.16 -7.02 -8.83
C TYR A 34 -17.16 -8.19 -8.90
N GLY A 35 -18.34 -8.05 -8.30
CA GLY A 35 -19.34 -9.10 -8.19
C GLY A 35 -19.11 -10.04 -7.00
N LEU A 36 -20.01 -11.02 -6.83
CA LEU A 36 -19.88 -12.05 -5.80
C LEU A 36 -18.79 -13.04 -6.20
N ILE A 37 -17.60 -12.84 -5.66
CA ILE A 37 -16.43 -13.71 -5.85
C ILE A 37 -15.98 -14.17 -4.45
N GLU A 38 -15.80 -15.48 -4.31
CA GLU A 38 -15.16 -16.06 -3.13
C GLU A 38 -13.68 -15.67 -3.12
N LEU A 39 -13.25 -14.95 -2.09
CA LEU A 39 -11.88 -14.51 -1.92
C LEU A 39 -11.11 -15.49 -1.04
N ASP A 40 -9.95 -15.92 -1.50
CA ASP A 40 -8.99 -16.62 -0.67
C ASP A 40 -8.32 -15.61 0.28
N GLU A 41 -8.90 -15.48 1.47
CA GLU A 41 -8.45 -14.56 2.52
C GLU A 41 -7.00 -14.81 2.94
N THR A 42 -6.56 -16.07 2.98
CA THR A 42 -5.18 -16.43 3.30
C THR A 42 -4.22 -15.89 2.23
N ARG A 43 -4.56 -16.04 0.95
CA ARG A 43 -3.76 -15.46 -0.14
C ARG A 43 -3.76 -13.94 -0.10
N LEU A 44 -4.89 -13.31 0.18
CA LEU A 44 -4.98 -11.85 0.29
C LEU A 44 -4.08 -11.31 1.39
N VAL A 45 -4.15 -11.88 2.61
CA VAL A 45 -3.31 -11.45 3.73
C VAL A 45 -1.83 -11.67 3.39
N ARG A 46 -1.48 -12.82 2.81
CA ARG A 46 -0.10 -13.09 2.37
C ARG A 46 0.42 -12.02 1.41
N TYR A 47 -0.34 -11.67 0.38
CA TYR A 47 0.08 -10.63 -0.58
C TYR A 47 0.13 -9.25 0.05
N ALA A 48 -0.79 -8.92 0.97
CA ALA A 48 -0.75 -7.66 1.70
C ALA A 48 0.49 -7.55 2.60
N CYS A 49 0.88 -8.63 3.29
CA CYS A 49 2.12 -8.68 4.07
C CYS A 49 3.36 -8.48 3.18
N VAL A 50 3.44 -9.21 2.07
CA VAL A 50 4.55 -9.08 1.12
C VAL A 50 4.65 -7.65 0.61
N ARG A 51 3.54 -7.04 0.21
CA ARG A 51 3.53 -5.66 -0.28
C ARG A 51 3.98 -4.66 0.77
N ALA A 52 3.52 -4.80 2.01
CA ALA A 52 3.94 -3.94 3.11
C ALA A 52 5.46 -4.04 3.37
N LEU A 53 6.01 -5.26 3.34
CA LEU A 53 7.45 -5.50 3.50
C LEU A 53 8.26 -4.92 2.33
N GLU A 54 7.81 -5.14 1.09
CA GLU A 54 8.45 -4.56 -0.10
C GLU A 54 8.51 -3.04 -0.02
N ASP A 55 7.41 -2.38 0.37
CA ASP A 55 7.35 -0.93 0.52
C ASP A 55 8.26 -0.41 1.64
N LEU A 56 8.31 -1.11 2.78
CA LEU A 56 9.23 -0.76 3.87
C LEU A 56 10.69 -0.87 3.43
N VAL A 57 11.07 -1.96 2.78
CA VAL A 57 12.44 -2.20 2.33
C VAL A 57 12.83 -1.20 1.24
N ALA A 58 11.94 -0.95 0.26
CA ALA A 58 12.21 -0.01 -0.82
C ALA A 58 12.41 1.41 -0.31
N THR A 59 11.53 1.89 0.58
CA THR A 59 11.62 3.25 1.14
C THR A 59 12.78 3.40 2.11
N ALA A 60 13.10 2.37 2.92
CA ALA A 60 14.29 2.38 3.76
C ALA A 60 15.58 2.42 2.93
N HIS A 61 15.67 1.59 1.89
CA HIS A 61 16.81 1.57 0.98
C HIS A 61 16.99 2.93 0.29
N ALA A 62 15.91 3.53 -0.22
CA ALA A 62 15.94 4.85 -0.85
C ALA A 62 16.30 5.97 0.15
N ALA A 63 15.83 5.91 1.39
CA ALA A 63 16.18 6.87 2.42
C ALA A 63 17.67 6.81 2.82
N VAL A 64 18.27 5.62 2.79
CA VAL A 64 19.67 5.41 3.23
C VAL A 64 20.66 5.63 2.09
N LEU A 65 20.41 5.00 0.93
CA LEU A 65 21.35 4.97 -0.19
C LEU A 65 20.97 5.92 -1.33
N GLY A 66 19.77 6.49 -1.28
CA GLY A 66 19.29 7.39 -2.30
C GLY A 66 19.88 8.81 -2.22
N PRO A 67 19.56 9.60 -3.26
CA PRO A 67 19.89 11.02 -3.34
C PRO A 67 19.42 11.80 -2.09
N VAL A 68 20.20 12.78 -1.63
CA VAL A 68 19.97 13.48 -0.34
C VAL A 68 18.64 14.25 -0.33
N GLU A 69 18.33 14.85 -1.46
CA GLU A 69 17.12 15.65 -1.72
C GLU A 69 15.82 14.82 -1.58
N SER A 70 15.84 13.52 -1.91
CA SER A 70 14.68 12.64 -1.76
C SER A 70 14.54 12.00 -0.37
N ARG A 71 15.59 11.98 0.47
CA ARG A 71 15.59 11.23 1.74
C ARG A 71 14.44 11.60 2.67
N ALA A 72 14.13 12.89 2.77
CA ALA A 72 13.06 13.37 3.65
C ALA A 72 11.67 12.89 3.20
N GLU A 73 11.45 12.78 1.89
CA GLU A 73 10.24 12.19 1.31
C GLU A 73 10.18 10.70 1.64
N GLU A 74 11.24 9.96 1.34
CA GLU A 74 11.28 8.52 1.53
C GLU A 74 11.10 8.12 3.01
N LEU A 75 11.71 8.86 3.94
CA LEU A 75 11.47 8.69 5.37
C LEU A 75 10.02 8.98 5.78
N ARG A 76 9.37 9.94 5.12
CA ARG A 76 7.96 10.23 5.38
C ARG A 76 7.06 9.09 4.90
N VAL A 77 7.34 8.53 3.73
CA VAL A 77 6.61 7.37 3.21
C VAL A 77 6.83 6.14 4.09
N PHE A 78 8.08 5.86 4.47
CA PHE A 78 8.44 4.79 5.41
C PHE A 78 7.63 4.90 6.72
N ARG A 79 7.59 6.09 7.33
CA ARG A 79 6.79 6.35 8.53
C ARG A 79 5.28 6.22 8.28
N GLY A 80 4.81 6.60 7.10
CA GLY A 80 3.41 6.43 6.71
C GLY A 80 2.98 4.96 6.66
N ILE A 81 3.84 4.09 6.15
CA ILE A 81 3.60 2.63 6.08
C ILE A 81 3.46 2.01 7.48
N LEU A 82 4.23 2.51 8.45
CA LEU A 82 4.20 2.08 9.86
C LEU A 82 3.18 2.82 10.74
N SER A 83 2.44 3.79 10.18
CA SER A 83 1.46 4.55 10.96
C SER A 83 0.27 3.65 11.36
N PRO A 84 -0.56 4.05 12.34
CA PRO A 84 -1.73 3.24 12.76
C PRO A 84 -2.72 2.89 11.65
N VAL A 85 -2.75 3.68 10.58
CA VAL A 85 -3.57 3.45 9.37
C VAL A 85 -2.72 3.06 8.15
N GLY A 86 -1.43 2.78 8.36
CA GLY A 86 -0.49 2.35 7.34
C GLY A 86 -0.66 0.87 7.01
N SER A 87 -0.19 0.47 5.84
CA SER A 87 -0.39 -0.89 5.33
C SER A 87 0.18 -1.97 6.24
N ALA A 88 1.32 -1.73 6.91
CA ALA A 88 1.89 -2.69 7.85
C ALA A 88 0.99 -2.89 9.08
N SER A 89 0.48 -1.79 9.66
CA SER A 89 -0.43 -1.86 10.82
C SER A 89 -1.80 -2.41 10.47
N LEU A 90 -2.31 -2.16 9.26
CA LEU A 90 -3.61 -2.68 8.82
C LEU A 90 -3.59 -4.20 8.56
N VAL A 91 -2.45 -4.75 8.12
CA VAL A 91 -2.34 -6.19 7.84
C VAL A 91 -1.99 -7.02 9.08
N GLU A 92 -1.28 -6.46 10.05
CA GLU A 92 -0.78 -7.20 11.21
C GLU A 92 -1.87 -7.96 11.98
N PRO A 93 -3.05 -7.39 12.34
CA PRO A 93 -4.08 -8.12 13.07
C PRO A 93 -4.61 -9.33 12.27
N ARG A 94 -4.71 -9.20 10.95
CA ARG A 94 -5.17 -10.27 10.07
C ARG A 94 -4.11 -11.36 9.94
N LEU A 95 -2.84 -10.99 9.85
CA LEU A 95 -1.74 -11.95 9.88
C LEU A 95 -1.73 -12.73 11.20
N ARG A 96 -1.86 -12.04 12.34
CA ARG A 96 -1.92 -12.67 13.66
C ARG A 96 -3.06 -13.67 13.75
N ALA A 97 -4.26 -13.30 13.30
CA ALA A 97 -5.40 -14.21 13.28
C ALA A 97 -5.18 -15.48 12.43
N LEU A 98 -4.37 -15.40 11.36
CA LEU A 98 -4.03 -16.57 10.55
C LEU A 98 -2.93 -17.45 11.17
N LEU A 99 -2.08 -16.91 12.05
CA LEU A 99 -0.96 -17.63 12.65
C LEU A 99 -1.29 -18.30 13.99
N GLY A 100 -2.38 -17.90 14.65
CA GLY A 100 -2.79 -18.38 15.98
C GLY A 100 -2.24 -17.53 17.12
#